data_AF-A0A8H9I567-F1
#
_entry.id   AF-A0A8H9I567-F1
#
_cell.length_a   1.000
_cell.length_b   1.000
_cell.length_c   1.000
_cell.angle_alpha   90.00
_cell.angle_beta   90.00
_cell.angle_gamma   90.00
#
_symmetry.space_group_name_H-M   'P 1'
#
loop_
_entity.id
_entity.type
_entity.pdbx_description
1 polymer ?
#
loop_
_entity_poly.entity_id
_entity_poly.type
_entity_poly.pdbx_seq_one_letter_code
_entity_poly.pdbx_strand_id
1 'polypeptide(L)'
;MAEVGTDISAETTKILTAEAVQASDIVITIDCGDACPSFPGKCYLDWKLDDPAGQGVDTARPIRDRIEWRIRGLLADLGVEAAV
;
A
#
# COMPACT_ATOMS: atom_id res chain seq x y z
N MET A 1 10.16 8.59 5.36
CA MET A 1 9.16 8.17 6.37
C MET A 1 9.56 8.47 7.81
N ALA A 2 10.86 8.69 8.12
CA ALA A 2 11.29 9.06 9.46
C ALA A 2 10.57 10.29 10.06
N GLU A 3 10.12 11.25 9.24
CA GLU A 3 9.34 12.41 9.71
C GLU A 3 8.00 12.04 10.38
N VAL A 4 7.48 10.84 10.15
CA VAL A 4 6.29 10.28 10.82
C VAL A 4 6.62 9.09 11.72
N GLY A 5 7.90 8.90 12.08
CA GLY A 5 8.33 7.85 12.99
C GLY A 5 8.37 6.43 12.39
N THR A 6 8.20 6.27 11.08
CA THR A 6 8.34 4.97 10.41
C THR A 6 9.73 4.84 9.77
N ASP A 7 10.53 3.89 10.25
CA ASP A 7 11.80 3.53 9.62
C ASP A 7 11.55 2.57 8.46
N ILE A 8 11.99 2.97 7.27
CA ILE A 8 11.94 2.17 6.04
C ILE A 8 13.32 2.04 5.39
N SER A 9 14.39 2.35 6.13
CA SER A 9 15.77 2.40 5.59
C SER A 9 16.28 1.04 5.11
N ALA A 10 15.73 -0.05 5.64
CA ALA A 10 16.02 -1.42 5.21
C ALA A 10 15.17 -1.87 4.00
N GLU A 11 14.17 -1.09 3.59
CA GLU A 11 13.30 -1.44 2.48
C GLU A 11 13.93 -1.05 1.13
N THR A 12 13.76 -1.93 0.15
CA THR A 12 14.18 -1.73 -1.23
C THR A 12 13.09 -2.22 -2.17
N THR A 13 13.10 -1.73 -3.41
CA THR A 13 12.16 -2.14 -4.45
C THR A 13 12.28 -3.65 -4.69
N LYS A 14 11.14 -4.35 -4.63
CA LYS A 14 11.02 -5.79 -4.87
C LYS A 14 10.12 -6.02 -6.08
N ILE A 15 10.48 -6.98 -6.92
CA ILE A 15 9.61 -7.41 -8.01
C ILE A 15 8.44 -8.19 -7.40
N LEU A 16 7.22 -7.87 -7.79
CA LEU A 16 6.04 -8.61 -7.37
C LEU A 16 6.06 -10.01 -8.01
N THR A 17 6.03 -11.06 -7.18
CA THR A 17 5.95 -12.45 -7.64
C THR A 17 4.54 -12.98 -7.52
N ALA A 18 4.18 -13.97 -8.34
CA ALA A 18 2.88 -14.61 -8.28
C ALA A 18 2.66 -15.30 -6.93
N GLU A 19 3.70 -15.88 -6.35
CA GLU A 19 3.69 -16.54 -5.04
C GLU A 19 3.35 -15.55 -3.92
N ALA A 20 3.87 -14.32 -3.98
CA ALA A 20 3.55 -13.29 -3.00
C ALA A 20 2.05 -12.93 -3.03
N VAL A 21 1.46 -12.83 -4.23
CA VAL A 21 0.02 -12.60 -4.39
C VAL A 21 -0.78 -13.81 -3.90
N GLN A 22 -0.36 -15.04 -4.23
CA GLN A 22 -1.00 -16.27 -3.78
C GLN A 22 -0.95 -16.44 -2.25
N ALA A 23 0.09 -15.97 -1.59
CA ALA A 23 0.20 -16.02 -0.12
C ALA A 23 -0.62 -14.94 0.60
N SER A 24 -1.14 -13.93 -0.11
CA SER A 24 -1.84 -12.79 0.48
C SER A 24 -3.36 -12.98 0.50
N ASP A 25 -4.03 -12.63 1.58
CA ASP A 25 -5.51 -12.61 1.65
C ASP A 25 -6.10 -11.34 1.01
N ILE A 26 -5.38 -10.23 1.13
CA ILE A 26 -5.76 -8.91 0.63
C ILE A 26 -4.62 -8.38 -0.24
N VAL A 27 -4.96 -7.95 -1.45
CA VAL A 27 -4.03 -7.38 -2.43
C VAL A 27 -4.46 -5.94 -2.72
N ILE A 28 -3.59 -4.99 -2.35
CA ILE A 28 -3.84 -3.56 -2.57
C ILE A 28 -3.04 -3.13 -3.79
N THR A 29 -3.72 -2.63 -4.82
CA THR A 29 -3.07 -2.07 -6.01
C THR A 29 -3.10 -0.56 -5.95
N ILE A 30 -1.95 0.05 -6.26
CA ILE A 30 -1.83 1.49 -6.48
C ILE A 30 -1.41 1.65 -7.93
N ASP A 31 -2.40 1.92 -8.79
CA ASP A 31 -2.21 2.17 -10.23
C ASP A 31 -1.34 1.11 -10.96
N CYS A 32 -1.52 -0.18 -10.61
CA CYS A 32 -0.80 -1.29 -11.25
C CYS A 32 -1.32 -1.59 -12.69
N GLY A 33 -2.48 -1.04 -13.06
CA GLY A 33 -3.22 -1.44 -14.26
C GLY A 33 -3.56 -2.95 -14.26
N ASP A 34 -3.61 -3.57 -15.45
CA ASP A 34 -3.93 -5.00 -15.65
C ASP A 34 -2.73 -5.95 -15.43
N ALA A 35 -1.58 -5.44 -14.97
CA ALA A 35 -0.34 -6.22 -14.87
C ALA A 35 -0.29 -7.15 -13.64
N CYS A 36 -1.17 -6.92 -12.67
CA CYS A 36 -1.18 -7.65 -11.41
C CYS A 36 -1.93 -8.99 -11.56
N PRO A 37 -1.29 -10.16 -11.29
CA PRO A 37 -1.93 -11.46 -11.45
C PRO A 37 -3.11 -11.63 -10.49
N SER A 38 -4.24 -12.11 -11.00
CA SER A 38 -5.47 -12.32 -10.22
C SER A 38 -5.68 -13.79 -9.85
N PHE A 39 -6.05 -14.05 -8.60
CA PHE A 39 -6.33 -15.37 -8.07
C PHE A 39 -7.68 -15.38 -7.36
N PRO A 40 -8.50 -16.42 -7.53
CA PRO A 40 -9.80 -16.52 -6.87
C PRO A 40 -9.66 -16.60 -5.35
N GLY A 41 -10.65 -16.09 -4.62
CA GLY A 41 -10.72 -16.17 -3.16
C GLY A 41 -9.94 -15.08 -2.40
N LYS A 42 -9.38 -14.08 -3.11
CA LYS A 42 -8.66 -12.96 -2.51
C LYS A 42 -9.47 -11.67 -2.59
N CYS A 43 -9.27 -10.78 -1.63
CA CYS A 43 -9.83 -9.44 -1.66
C CYS A 43 -8.88 -8.50 -2.42
N TYR A 44 -9.34 -7.92 -3.51
CA TYR A 44 -8.57 -6.94 -4.28
C TYR A 44 -9.11 -5.53 -4.01
N LEU A 45 -8.24 -4.63 -3.57
CA LEU A 45 -8.55 -3.23 -3.32
C LEU A 45 -7.76 -2.35 -4.30
N ASP A 46 -8.46 -1.63 -5.16
CA ASP A 46 -7.85 -0.68 -6.08
C ASP A 46 -7.87 0.73 -5.51
N TRP A 47 -6.70 1.27 -5.17
CA TRP A 47 -6.53 2.60 -4.62
C TRP A 47 -5.98 3.56 -5.65
N LYS A 48 -6.85 4.44 -6.14
CA LYS A 48 -6.42 5.58 -6.95
C LYS A 48 -5.67 6.60 -6.09
N LEU A 49 -4.41 6.81 -6.43
CA LEU A 49 -3.45 7.73 -5.83
C LEU A 49 -2.62 8.36 -6.94
N ASP A 50 -2.20 9.60 -6.72
CA ASP A 50 -1.31 10.29 -7.66
C ASP A 50 0.12 9.74 -7.53
N ASP A 51 0.88 9.72 -8.64
CA ASP A 51 2.28 9.30 -8.64
C ASP A 51 3.21 10.47 -8.24
N PRO A 52 3.94 10.39 -7.12
CA PRO A 52 4.89 11.42 -6.71
C PRO A 52 6.23 11.33 -7.45
N ALA A 53 6.45 10.35 -8.33
CA ALA A 53 7.71 10.16 -9.02
C ALA A 53 8.15 11.41 -9.80
N GLY A 54 9.43 11.77 -9.65
CA GLY A 54 9.99 12.97 -10.27
C GLY A 54 9.53 14.29 -9.65
N GLN A 55 8.70 14.26 -8.60
CA GLN A 55 8.22 15.45 -7.90
C GLN A 55 8.98 15.68 -6.58
N GLY A 56 8.77 16.85 -5.97
CA GLY A 56 9.33 17.16 -4.66
C GLY A 56 8.67 16.39 -3.52
N VAL A 57 9.34 16.32 -2.37
CA VAL A 57 8.85 15.62 -1.16
C VAL A 57 7.49 16.14 -0.68
N ASP A 58 7.18 17.41 -0.95
CA ASP A 58 5.90 18.03 -0.59
C ASP A 58 4.71 17.36 -1.29
N THR A 59 4.87 16.82 -2.50
CA THR A 59 3.80 16.05 -3.16
C THR A 59 3.61 14.68 -2.49
N ALA A 60 4.67 14.06 -1.98
CA ALA A 60 4.60 12.73 -1.38
C ALA A 60 3.86 12.72 -0.03
N ARG A 61 3.92 13.82 0.73
CA ARG A 61 3.28 13.96 2.05
C ARG A 61 1.76 13.72 2.04
N PRO A 62 0.95 14.43 1.23
CA PRO A 62 -0.49 14.19 1.20
C PRO A 62 -0.86 12.80 0.69
N ILE A 63 -0.04 12.20 -0.20
CA ILE A 63 -0.24 10.83 -0.67
C ILE A 63 -0.03 9.84 0.48
N ARG A 64 1.05 9.99 1.25
CA ARG A 64 1.30 9.20 2.47
C ARG A 64 0.15 9.31 3.45
N ASP A 65 -0.31 10.52 3.77
CA ASP A 65 -1.36 10.73 4.77
C ASP A 65 -2.69 10.08 4.31
N ARG A 66 -2.95 10.10 3.00
CA ARG A 66 -4.11 9.40 2.41
C ARG A 66 -3.96 7.87 2.45
N ILE A 67 -2.75 7.34 2.27
CA ILE A 67 -2.46 5.91 2.44
C ILE A 67 -2.70 5.51 3.90
N GLU A 68 -2.19 6.30 4.86
CA GLU A 68 -2.37 6.03 6.29
C GLU A 68 -3.86 5.97 6.66
N TRP A 69 -4.65 6.97 6.24
CA TRP A 69 -6.08 6.98 6.53
C TRP A 69 -6.80 5.73 5.99
N ARG A 70 -6.48 5.29 4.77
CA ARG A 70 -7.07 4.07 4.19
C ARG A 70 -6.62 2.81 4.92
N ILE A 71 -5.34 2.72 5.31
CA ILE A 71 -4.82 1.58 6.08
C ILE A 71 -5.50 1.51 7.44
N ARG A 72 -5.66 2.62 8.15
CA ARG A 72 -6.37 2.66 9.45
C ARG A 72 -7.82 2.20 9.32
N GLY A 73 -8.53 2.64 8.27
CA GLY A 73 -9.88 2.16 7.98
C GLY A 73 -9.92 0.65 7.71
N LEU A 74 -9.01 0.14 6.89
CA LEU A 74 -8.92 -1.29 6.60
C LEU A 74 -8.62 -2.12 7.85
N LEU A 75 -7.71 -1.66 8.72
CA LEU A 75 -7.42 -2.35 9.98
C LEU A 75 -8.67 -2.41 10.88
N ALA A 76 -9.45 -1.33 10.95
CA ALA A 76 -10.71 -1.32 11.70
C ALA A 76 -11.74 -2.30 11.12
N ASP A 77 -11.89 -2.36 9.79
CA ASP A 77 -12.78 -3.31 9.11
C ASP A 77 -12.37 -4.77 9.37
N LEU A 78 -11.08 -5.02 9.52
CA LEU A 78 -10.51 -6.34 9.86
C LEU A 78 -10.53 -6.64 11.37
N GLY A 79 -10.99 -5.71 12.21
CA GLY A 79 -10.96 -5.85 13.67
C GLY A 79 -9.56 -5.87 14.27
N VAL A 80 -8.57 -5.33 13.56
CA VAL A 80 -7.18 -5.20 14.02
C VAL A 80 -7.02 -3.86 14.72
N GLU A 81 -6.64 -3.89 16.00
CA GLU A 81 -6.38 -2.67 16.76
C GLU A 81 -5.08 -2.01 16.26
N ALA A 82 -5.21 -0.87 15.60
CA ALA A 82 -4.05 -0.11 15.14
C ALA A 82 -3.37 0.54 16.36
N ALA A 83 -2.12 0.19 16.62
CA ALA A 83 -1.33 0.86 17.66
C ALA A 83 -1.27 2.37 17.36
N VAL A 84 -1.61 3.16 18.38
CA VAL A 84 -1.58 4.63 18.37
C VAL A 84 -0.19 5.12 18.71
#